data_AF-A0A8J8DST8-F1
#
_entry.id   AF-A0A8J8DST8-F1
#
_cell.length_a   1.000
_cell.length_b   1.000
_cell.length_c   1.000
_cell.angle_alpha   90.00
_cell.angle_beta   90.00
_cell.angle_gamma   90.00
#
_symmetry.space_group_name_H-M   'P 1'
#
loop_
_entity.id
_entity.type
_entity.pdbx_description
1 polymer ?
#
loop_
_entity_poly.entity_id
_entity_poly.type
_entity_poly.pdbx_seq_one_letter_code
_entity_poly.pdbx_strand_id
1 'polypeptide(L)'
;MQANVNLDALLEKMKAELERVKNPKIRDDFKKTEECFRLAEPFIRERERERKESALSKLTQKRFDHELELSTSALLLLFVMTPLAVMLLIMAITAEETTARILSLSGAGVFIVIGLGMYFSEKHKIAQITKEIEDIEKQIKDIDKKLRNAFSDNKHDCSNIPEILSGRGLVGYVFPDLESALIFTMEGKFEEARDWFIKSKEESEELAKKFESFPWKAYEVFGLKKREFIQSSKGIVQVLSFAARACDALYLGDVEKMRELLDEARRMLDERNKFVIGDIKFFKYLFEFHYFLLKAVVEAYEAEMGAVARATEEQAERFAAAKPVEVPETVERVTVSAEEPEKELYRGEVRFKMGAMSQERVGTLVITNKRLKLTGKYRLRGSTLALKAALRAAGIGEVYEDIPLKDIGWLELKKALLGGYYLEFNVRGKKYTIYTDAAQHIYNLLRQYTNT
;
A
#
# COMPACT_ATOMS: atom_id res chain seq x y z
N MET A 1 -3.56 -8.64 -25.51
CA MET A 1 -2.53 -9.22 -24.62
C MET A 1 -3.20 -9.69 -23.34
N GLN A 2 -3.61 -10.96 -23.27
CA GLN A 2 -4.09 -11.57 -22.02
C GLN A 2 -2.87 -12.02 -21.22
N ALA A 3 -2.35 -11.14 -20.34
CA ALA A 3 -1.63 -11.66 -19.20
C ALA A 3 -2.69 -12.33 -18.31
N ASN A 4 -2.91 -13.62 -18.54
CA ASN A 4 -3.67 -14.50 -17.65
C ASN A 4 -2.90 -14.56 -16.32
N VAL A 5 -2.97 -13.50 -15.53
CA VAL A 5 -2.51 -13.55 -14.15
C VAL A 5 -3.49 -14.46 -13.45
N ASN A 6 -2.98 -15.64 -13.10
CA ASN A 6 -3.75 -16.62 -12.37
C ASN A 6 -4.01 -16.08 -10.96
N LEU A 7 -5.19 -15.53 -10.74
CA LEU A 7 -5.64 -15.01 -9.44
C LEU A 7 -5.53 -16.08 -8.34
N ASP A 8 -5.78 -17.35 -8.67
CA ASP A 8 -5.60 -18.47 -7.73
C ASP A 8 -4.13 -18.64 -7.33
N ALA A 9 -3.20 -18.46 -8.26
CA ALA A 9 -1.76 -18.53 -7.94
C ALA A 9 -1.30 -17.39 -7.03
N LEU A 10 -1.90 -16.19 -7.13
CA LEU A 10 -1.65 -15.10 -6.18
C LEU A 10 -2.24 -15.40 -4.81
N LEU A 11 -3.43 -15.99 -4.75
CA LEU A 11 -4.06 -16.42 -3.50
C LEU A 11 -3.21 -17.46 -2.77
N GLU A 12 -2.74 -18.50 -3.46
CA GLU A 12 -1.90 -19.54 -2.85
C GLU A 12 -0.56 -18.97 -2.35
N LYS A 13 0.01 -17.99 -3.06
CA LYS A 13 1.19 -17.26 -2.58
C LYS A 13 0.89 -16.45 -1.32
N MET A 14 -0.26 -15.77 -1.24
CA MET A 14 -0.66 -15.03 -0.04
C MET A 14 -0.88 -15.95 1.16
N LYS A 15 -1.59 -17.07 0.99
CA LYS A 15 -1.80 -18.08 2.04
C LYS A 15 -0.47 -18.64 2.55
N ALA A 16 0.45 -18.96 1.64
CA ALA A 16 1.76 -19.46 2.02
C ALA A 16 2.59 -18.45 2.82
N GLU A 17 2.51 -17.15 2.49
CA GLU A 17 3.17 -16.12 3.31
C GLU A 17 2.48 -15.92 4.66
N LEU A 18 1.15 -16.02 4.72
CA LEU A 18 0.39 -15.96 5.97
C LEU A 18 0.77 -17.10 6.90
N GLU A 19 0.76 -18.35 6.43
CA GLU A 19 1.14 -19.51 7.25
C GLU A 19 2.59 -19.43 7.76
N ARG A 20 3.50 -18.79 7.02
CA ARG A 20 4.88 -18.57 7.50
C ARG A 20 5.01 -17.58 8.64
N VAL A 21 4.12 -16.60 8.72
CA VAL A 21 4.15 -15.54 9.76
C VAL A 21 3.16 -15.79 10.88
N LYS A 22 2.41 -16.89 10.80
CA LYS A 22 1.45 -17.31 11.81
C LYS A 22 2.17 -17.57 13.13
N ASN A 23 2.11 -16.60 14.01
CA ASN A 23 2.59 -16.71 15.37
C ASN A 23 1.51 -16.19 16.32
N PRO A 24 0.83 -17.06 17.08
CA PRO A 24 -0.25 -16.64 17.98
C PRO A 24 0.21 -15.70 19.09
N LYS A 25 1.53 -15.63 19.38
CA LYS A 25 2.10 -14.76 20.41
C LYS A 25 2.55 -13.38 19.89
N ILE A 26 2.49 -13.15 18.58
CA ILE A 26 3.08 -11.95 17.97
C ILE A 26 2.47 -10.65 18.51
N ARG A 27 1.15 -10.59 18.78
CA ARG A 27 0.51 -9.41 19.40
C ARG A 27 1.04 -9.13 20.80
N ASP A 28 1.29 -10.17 21.59
CA ASP A 28 1.90 -10.02 22.91
C ASP A 28 3.37 -9.62 22.80
N ASP A 29 4.08 -10.12 21.78
CA ASP A 29 5.48 -9.75 21.53
C ASP A 29 5.63 -8.28 21.09
N PHE A 30 4.64 -7.71 20.38
CA PHE A 30 4.59 -6.25 20.13
C PHE A 30 4.38 -5.43 21.40
N LYS A 31 3.53 -5.88 22.34
CA LYS A 31 3.36 -5.22 23.64
C LYS A 31 4.66 -5.24 24.44
N LYS A 32 5.34 -6.40 24.51
CA LYS A 32 6.65 -6.53 25.15
C LYS A 32 7.70 -5.64 24.49
N THR A 33 7.66 -5.52 23.17
CA THR A 33 8.55 -4.63 22.41
C THR A 33 8.32 -3.17 22.81
N GLU A 34 7.08 -2.74 22.94
CA GLU A 34 6.75 -1.39 23.44
C GLU A 34 7.33 -1.15 24.83
N GLU A 35 7.22 -2.11 25.74
CA GLU A 35 7.81 -2.04 27.08
C GLU A 35 9.34 -1.94 27.05
N CYS A 36 10.01 -2.72 26.19
CA CYS A 36 11.46 -2.60 26.00
C CYS A 36 11.87 -1.21 25.49
N PHE A 37 11.10 -0.59 24.58
CA PHE A 37 11.34 0.78 24.13
C PHE A 37 11.15 1.79 25.27
N ARG A 38 10.10 1.64 26.08
CA ARG A 38 9.85 2.50 27.26
C ARG A 38 10.94 2.35 28.32
N LEU A 39 11.45 1.13 28.53
CA LEU A 39 12.56 0.86 29.44
C LEU A 39 13.86 1.50 28.95
N ALA A 40 14.12 1.50 27.65
CA ALA A 40 15.32 2.11 27.07
C ALA A 40 15.30 3.64 27.13
N GLU A 41 14.12 4.26 27.07
CA GLU A 41 13.93 5.71 26.99
C GLU A 41 14.67 6.54 28.07
N PRO A 42 14.56 6.24 29.38
CA PRO A 42 15.25 7.02 30.41
C PRO A 42 16.78 6.96 30.24
N PHE A 43 17.35 5.78 29.95
CA PHE A 43 18.78 5.61 29.73
C PHE A 43 19.26 6.36 28.49
N ILE A 44 18.46 6.40 27.42
CA ILE A 44 18.78 7.17 26.22
C ILE A 44 18.80 8.66 26.54
N ARG A 45 17.80 9.17 27.27
CA ARG A 45 17.74 10.60 27.66
C ARG A 45 18.94 10.99 28.53
N GLU A 46 19.32 10.14 29.47
CA GLU A 46 20.51 10.34 30.32
C GLU A 46 21.79 10.33 29.48
N ARG A 47 21.99 9.30 28.64
CA ARG A 47 23.13 9.19 27.73
C ARG A 47 23.25 10.39 26.78
N GLU A 48 22.13 10.93 26.32
CA GLU A 48 22.13 12.13 25.49
C GLU A 48 22.56 13.39 26.22
N ARG A 49 22.16 13.54 27.48
CA ARG A 49 22.58 14.65 28.33
C ARG A 49 24.09 14.62 28.51
N GLU A 50 24.63 13.48 28.93
CA GLU A 50 26.07 13.27 29.10
C GLU A 50 26.85 13.52 27.81
N ARG A 51 26.34 13.07 26.65
CA ARG A 51 27.00 13.35 25.35
C ARG A 51 27.01 14.83 25.00
N LYS A 52 25.95 15.58 25.32
CA LYS A 52 25.90 17.03 25.08
C LYS A 52 26.89 17.76 25.98
N GLU A 53 26.98 17.36 27.24
CA GLU A 53 27.95 17.90 28.20
C GLU A 53 29.39 17.59 27.76
N SER A 54 29.69 16.34 27.37
CA SER A 54 30.99 15.97 26.81
C SER A 54 31.35 16.78 25.56
N ALA A 55 30.39 17.00 24.65
CA ALA A 55 30.62 17.80 23.45
C ALA A 55 30.91 19.28 23.78
N LEU A 56 30.22 19.85 24.77
CA LEU A 56 30.45 21.20 25.26
C LEU A 56 31.83 21.32 25.93
N SER A 57 32.22 20.35 26.75
CA SER A 57 33.55 20.30 27.37
C SER A 57 34.66 20.18 26.33
N LYS A 58 34.47 19.36 25.28
CA LYS A 58 35.42 19.25 24.15
C LYS A 58 35.56 20.57 23.37
N LEU A 59 34.48 21.32 23.19
CA LEU A 59 34.54 22.65 22.56
C LEU A 59 35.27 23.66 23.45
N THR A 60 35.00 23.63 24.75
CA THR A 60 35.67 24.47 25.75
C THR A 60 37.17 24.17 25.80
N GLN A 61 37.56 22.89 25.78
CA GLN A 61 38.95 22.46 25.71
C GLN A 61 39.64 23.04 24.46
N LYS A 62 39.04 22.88 23.27
CA LYS A 62 39.60 23.43 22.02
C LYS A 62 39.79 24.94 22.07
N ARG A 63 38.88 25.67 22.73
CA ARG A 63 39.03 27.11 22.92
C ARG A 63 40.24 27.44 23.80
N PHE A 64 40.39 26.74 24.93
CA PHE A 64 41.54 26.94 25.81
C PHE A 64 42.86 26.52 25.16
N ASP A 65 42.87 25.44 24.37
CA ASP A 65 44.05 25.05 23.59
C ASP A 65 44.46 26.15 22.61
N HIS A 66 43.49 26.77 21.94
CA HIS A 66 43.75 27.89 21.02
C HIS A 66 44.23 29.16 21.74
N GLU A 67 43.62 29.49 22.89
CA GLU A 67 44.08 30.60 23.74
C GLU A 67 45.51 30.36 24.24
N LEU A 68 45.86 29.12 24.61
CA LEU A 68 47.22 28.73 25.01
C LEU A 68 48.22 28.85 23.85
N GLU A 69 47.85 28.47 22.62
CA GLU A 69 48.68 28.65 21.42
C GLU A 69 48.95 30.14 21.13
N LEU A 70 47.92 30.99 21.26
CA LEU A 70 48.05 32.44 21.13
C LEU A 70 48.95 33.04 22.21
N SER A 71 48.73 32.65 23.47
CA SER A 71 49.51 33.10 24.64
C SER A 71 50.97 32.66 24.53
N THR A 72 51.24 31.41 24.14
CA THR A 72 52.61 30.90 23.94
C THR A 72 53.30 31.57 22.76
N SER A 73 52.59 31.83 21.66
CA SER A 73 53.11 32.57 20.52
C SER A 73 53.45 34.02 20.89
N ALA A 74 52.59 34.68 21.67
CA ALA A 74 52.83 36.03 22.18
C ALA A 74 54.02 36.09 23.15
N LEU A 75 54.15 35.10 24.03
CA LEU A 75 55.30 34.93 24.93
C LEU A 75 56.60 34.72 24.16
N LEU A 76 56.59 33.87 23.13
CA LEU A 76 57.75 33.63 22.28
C LEU A 76 58.14 34.91 21.52
N LEU A 77 57.16 35.66 21.01
CA LEU A 77 57.39 36.93 20.33
C LEU A 77 57.94 37.99 21.27
N LEU A 78 57.42 38.10 22.50
CA LEU A 78 58.00 38.94 23.55
C LEU A 78 59.41 38.49 23.91
N PHE A 79 59.67 37.19 24.06
CA PHE A 79 61.00 36.66 24.37
C PHE A 79 62.03 36.93 23.26
N VAL A 80 61.61 36.98 22.00
CA VAL A 80 62.49 37.33 20.86
C VAL A 80 62.66 38.85 20.73
N MET A 81 61.59 39.63 20.91
CA MET A 81 61.61 41.08 20.71
C MET A 81 62.23 41.84 21.88
N THR A 82 62.14 41.33 23.12
CA THR A 82 62.68 42.02 24.31
C THR A 82 64.22 42.10 24.27
N PRO A 83 64.97 41.03 23.98
CA PRO A 83 66.43 41.13 23.78
C PRO A 83 66.82 42.03 22.62
N LEU A 84 66.02 42.03 21.54
CA LEU A 84 66.26 42.89 20.37
C LEU A 84 66.07 44.38 20.73
N ALA A 85 64.98 44.70 21.44
CA ALA A 85 64.68 46.04 21.94
C ALA A 85 65.72 46.48 22.98
N VAL A 86 66.14 45.60 23.89
CA VAL A 86 67.20 45.87 24.87
C VAL A 86 68.55 46.07 24.16
N MET A 87 68.88 45.29 23.13
CA MET A 87 70.09 45.48 22.34
C MET A 87 70.07 46.82 21.59
N LEU A 88 68.94 47.19 20.98
CA LEU A 88 68.73 48.50 20.35
C LEU A 88 68.83 49.66 21.36
N LEU A 89 68.28 49.49 22.57
CA LEU A 89 68.36 50.47 23.65
C LEU A 89 69.80 50.62 24.18
N ILE A 90 70.53 49.51 24.34
CA ILE A 90 71.95 49.50 24.73
C ILE A 90 72.82 50.13 23.65
N MET A 91 72.50 49.96 22.36
CA MET A 91 73.18 50.63 21.27
C MET A 91 72.87 52.13 21.19
N ALA A 92 71.70 52.57 21.67
CA ALA A 92 71.31 53.98 21.73
C ALA A 92 71.86 54.72 22.97
N ILE A 93 72.17 54.01 24.06
CA ILE A 93 72.72 54.58 25.30
C ILE A 93 74.25 54.47 25.28
N THR A 94 74.92 55.59 25.03
CA THR A 94 76.37 55.72 25.26
C THR A 94 76.68 55.47 26.74
N ALA A 95 77.75 54.72 27.00
CA ALA A 95 78.14 54.19 28.29
C ALA A 95 78.17 55.23 29.42
N GLU A 96 77.31 55.10 30.43
CA GLU A 96 77.64 55.34 31.86
C GLU A 96 76.52 55.04 32.88
N GLU A 97 75.27 54.72 32.50
CA GLU A 97 74.22 54.44 33.50
C GLU A 97 73.91 52.94 33.68
N THR A 98 74.54 52.32 34.68
CA THR A 98 74.26 50.95 35.16
C THR A 98 72.81 50.74 35.61
N THR A 99 72.12 51.79 36.04
CA THR A 99 70.74 51.78 36.54
C THR A 99 69.71 51.45 35.46
N ALA A 100 69.88 51.96 34.22
CA ALA A 100 68.97 51.69 33.11
C ALA A 100 69.02 50.21 32.65
N ARG A 101 70.20 49.59 32.69
CA ARG A 101 70.37 48.15 32.39
C ARG A 101 69.66 47.26 33.42
N ILE A 102 69.79 47.57 34.71
CA ILE A 102 69.13 46.81 35.79
C ILE A 102 67.60 46.94 35.69
N LEU A 103 67.08 48.14 35.39
CA LEU A 103 65.64 48.35 35.22
C LEU A 103 65.09 47.54 34.03
N SER A 104 65.79 47.52 32.89
CA SER A 104 65.36 46.76 31.71
C SER A 104 65.35 45.23 31.92
N LEU A 105 66.35 44.69 32.62
CA LEU A 105 66.44 43.27 32.98
C LEU A 105 65.36 42.87 33.99
N SER A 106 65.08 43.74 34.97
CA SER A 106 64.03 43.50 35.98
C SER A 106 62.62 43.51 35.36
N GLY A 107 62.33 44.42 34.43
CA GLY A 107 61.08 44.46 33.67
C GLY A 107 60.86 43.19 32.84
N ALA A 108 61.86 42.75 32.09
CA ALA A 108 61.80 41.52 31.31
C ALA A 108 61.55 40.27 32.18
N GLY A 109 62.16 40.21 33.38
CA GLY A 109 61.94 39.14 34.35
C GLY A 109 60.48 39.06 34.83
N VAL A 110 59.85 40.20 35.11
CA VAL A 110 58.45 40.26 35.54
C VAL A 110 57.48 39.77 34.46
N PHE A 111 57.70 40.16 33.19
CA PHE A 111 56.87 39.69 32.07
C PHE A 111 56.99 38.18 31.83
N ILE A 112 58.19 37.60 31.97
CA ILE A 112 58.41 36.15 31.86
C ILE A 112 57.68 35.41 32.99
N VAL A 113 57.77 35.90 34.23
CA VAL A 113 57.09 35.27 35.39
C VAL A 113 55.57 35.32 35.24
N ILE A 114 55.02 36.47 34.83
CA ILE A 114 53.57 36.61 34.58
C ILE A 114 53.12 35.67 33.46
N GLY A 115 53.84 35.63 32.34
CA GLY A 115 53.48 34.77 31.22
C GLY A 115 53.62 33.28 31.50
N LEU A 116 54.66 32.85 32.23
CA LEU A 116 54.76 31.47 32.73
C LEU A 116 53.60 31.14 33.69
N GLY A 117 53.21 32.08 34.56
CA GLY A 117 52.06 31.94 35.45
C GLY A 117 50.75 31.72 34.68
N MET A 118 50.53 32.49 33.61
CA MET A 118 49.36 32.34 32.73
C MET A 118 49.40 30.99 31.98
N TYR A 119 50.56 30.59 31.45
CA TYR A 119 50.75 29.30 30.77
C TYR A 119 50.44 28.11 31.69
N PHE A 120 50.97 28.10 32.92
CA PHE A 120 50.68 27.02 33.87
C PHE A 120 49.21 27.02 34.32
N SER A 121 48.58 28.19 34.44
CA SER A 121 47.15 28.31 34.77
C SER A 121 46.26 27.72 33.66
N GLU A 122 46.49 28.09 32.41
CA GLU A 122 45.74 27.57 31.25
C GLU A 122 45.96 26.07 31.06
N LYS A 123 47.20 25.60 31.18
CA LYS A 123 47.53 24.17 31.14
C LYS A 123 46.83 23.37 32.24
N HIS A 124 46.69 23.94 33.44
CA HIS A 124 45.95 23.30 34.53
C HIS A 124 44.45 23.21 34.23
N LYS A 125 43.85 24.25 33.63
CA LYS A 125 42.44 24.24 33.19
C LYS A 125 42.18 23.19 32.12
N ILE A 126 43.08 23.07 31.12
CA ILE A 126 42.97 22.03 30.08
C ILE A 126 43.03 20.62 30.70
N ALA A 127 43.93 20.39 31.67
CA ALA A 127 44.02 19.12 32.37
C ALA A 127 42.75 18.79 33.18
N GLN A 128 42.13 19.79 33.82
CA GLN A 128 40.85 19.63 34.52
C GLN A 128 39.72 19.26 33.55
N ILE A 129 39.58 19.98 32.43
CA ILE A 129 38.55 19.71 31.41
C ILE A 129 38.75 18.34 30.76
N THR A 130 40.00 17.93 30.53
CA THR A 130 40.32 16.59 30.00
C THR A 130 39.83 15.49 30.95
N LYS A 131 40.05 15.66 32.25
CA LYS A 131 39.57 14.73 33.28
C LYS A 131 38.04 14.70 33.34
N GLU A 132 37.38 15.85 33.23
CA GLU A 132 35.91 15.92 33.14
C GLU A 132 35.37 15.15 31.94
N ILE A 133 36.02 15.26 30.76
CA ILE A 133 35.64 14.49 29.58
C ILE A 133 35.80 12.99 29.81
N GLU A 134 36.90 12.54 30.41
CA GLU A 134 37.12 11.13 30.75
C GLU A 134 36.07 10.60 31.74
N ASP A 135 35.71 11.39 32.74
CA ASP A 135 34.68 11.05 33.73
C ASP A 135 33.29 10.94 33.07
N ILE A 136 32.93 11.86 32.18
CA ILE A 136 31.68 11.80 31.41
C ILE A 136 31.66 10.57 30.47
N GLU A 137 32.78 10.26 29.80
CA GLU A 137 32.88 9.07 28.94
C GLU A 137 32.73 7.76 29.75
N LYS A 138 33.21 7.75 30.99
CA LYS A 138 33.00 6.64 31.92
C LYS A 138 31.54 6.52 32.36
N GLN A 139 30.86 7.64 32.63
CA GLN A 139 29.42 7.65 32.94
C GLN A 139 28.59 7.11 31.77
N ILE A 140 28.90 7.51 30.53
CA ILE A 140 28.25 6.96 29.33
C ILE A 140 28.40 5.44 29.24
N LYS A 141 29.60 4.91 29.52
CA LYS A 141 29.84 3.45 29.55
C LYS A 141 29.05 2.75 30.65
N ASP A 142 28.88 3.39 31.81
CA ASP A 142 28.08 2.86 32.92
C ASP A 142 26.58 2.84 32.59
N ILE A 143 26.07 3.87 31.92
CA ILE A 143 24.68 3.91 31.40
C ILE A 143 24.45 2.76 30.40
N ASP A 144 25.38 2.54 29.47
CA ASP A 144 25.29 1.41 28.51
C ASP A 144 25.32 0.04 29.22
N LYS A 145 26.03 -0.07 30.34
CA LYS A 145 26.04 -1.29 31.18
C LYS A 145 24.72 -1.47 31.93
N LYS A 146 24.20 -0.41 32.56
CA LYS A 146 22.90 -0.42 33.25
C LYS A 146 21.76 -0.77 32.29
N LEU A 147 21.78 -0.24 31.08
CA LEU A 147 20.79 -0.57 30.04
C LEU A 147 20.83 -2.06 29.67
N ARG A 148 22.03 -2.63 29.45
CA ARG A 148 22.18 -4.08 29.18
C ARG A 148 21.69 -4.95 30.35
N ASN A 149 22.00 -4.55 31.59
CA ASN A 149 21.50 -5.26 32.76
C ASN A 149 19.98 -5.14 32.87
N ALA A 150 19.41 -3.96 32.65
CA ALA A 150 17.97 -3.76 32.64
C ALA A 150 17.26 -4.62 31.59
N PHE A 151 17.86 -4.84 30.41
CA PHE A 151 17.33 -5.79 29.42
C PHE A 151 17.48 -7.25 29.85
N SER A 152 18.57 -7.63 30.52
CA SER A 152 18.79 -8.99 31.04
C SER A 152 17.87 -9.33 32.22
N ASP A 153 17.57 -8.34 33.07
CA ASP A 153 16.74 -8.48 34.26
C ASP A 153 15.24 -8.33 33.94
N ASN A 154 14.92 -7.82 32.75
CA ASN A 154 13.55 -7.73 32.28
C ASN A 154 12.97 -9.13 32.07
N LYS A 155 11.69 -9.31 32.43
CA LYS A 155 10.93 -10.54 32.13
C LYS A 155 10.72 -10.75 30.63
N HIS A 156 10.99 -9.72 29.83
CA HIS A 156 10.78 -9.70 28.39
C HIS A 156 12.10 -9.73 27.64
N ASP A 157 12.22 -10.69 26.73
CA ASP A 157 13.38 -10.84 25.85
C ASP A 157 13.37 -9.72 24.78
N CYS A 158 14.17 -8.68 25.02
CA CYS A 158 14.32 -7.56 24.09
C CYS A 158 15.23 -7.88 22.88
N SER A 159 15.82 -9.09 22.79
CA SER A 159 16.73 -9.44 21.69
C SER A 159 16.01 -9.69 20.36
N ASN A 160 14.73 -10.07 20.40
CA ASN A 160 13.94 -10.39 19.21
C ASN A 160 13.23 -9.18 18.58
N ILE A 161 13.42 -7.98 19.13
CA ILE A 161 12.78 -6.74 18.66
C ILE A 161 12.99 -6.48 17.16
N PRO A 162 14.18 -6.71 16.58
CA PRO A 162 14.38 -6.50 15.14
C PRO A 162 13.51 -7.41 14.27
N GLU A 163 13.25 -8.65 14.73
CA GLU A 163 12.38 -9.58 14.04
C GLU A 163 10.91 -9.18 14.20
N ILE A 164 10.49 -8.74 15.39
CA ILE A 164 9.12 -8.28 15.67
C ILE A 164 8.78 -7.03 14.87
N LEU A 165 9.67 -6.03 14.86
CA LEU A 165 9.50 -4.80 14.08
C LEU A 165 9.86 -4.95 12.60
N SER A 166 10.19 -6.17 12.16
CA SER A 166 10.36 -6.46 10.75
C SER A 166 9.01 -6.46 10.03
N GLY A 167 9.08 -6.42 8.70
CA GLY A 167 7.88 -6.58 7.89
C GLY A 167 7.11 -7.87 8.15
N ARG A 168 7.79 -8.98 8.50
CA ARG A 168 7.12 -10.25 8.83
C ARG A 168 6.35 -10.17 10.13
N GLY A 169 6.93 -9.54 11.16
CA GLY A 169 6.25 -9.33 12.43
C GLY A 169 5.01 -8.45 12.26
N LEU A 170 5.10 -7.40 11.43
CA LEU A 170 3.95 -6.56 11.09
C LEU A 170 2.81 -7.36 10.41
N VAL A 171 3.11 -8.25 9.45
CA VAL A 171 2.06 -9.14 8.88
C VAL A 171 1.49 -10.06 9.96
N GLY A 172 2.35 -10.64 10.80
CA GLY A 172 1.92 -11.50 11.90
C GLY A 172 0.94 -10.79 12.84
N TYR A 173 1.18 -9.51 13.15
CA TYR A 173 0.32 -8.71 14.04
C TYR A 173 -1.13 -8.62 13.55
N VAL A 174 -1.33 -8.36 12.26
CA VAL A 174 -2.65 -8.26 11.61
C VAL A 174 -3.13 -9.58 10.99
N PHE A 175 -2.36 -10.67 11.09
CA PHE A 175 -2.64 -11.95 10.44
C PHE A 175 -4.09 -12.44 10.58
N PRO A 176 -4.71 -12.49 11.78
CA PRO A 176 -6.05 -13.08 11.93
C PRO A 176 -7.13 -12.32 11.15
N ASP A 177 -6.99 -10.99 11.08
CA ASP A 177 -7.90 -10.11 10.38
C ASP A 177 -7.69 -10.22 8.85
N LEU A 178 -6.43 -10.35 8.41
CA LEU A 178 -6.08 -10.56 7.00
C LEU A 178 -6.52 -11.91 6.46
N GLU A 179 -6.41 -12.98 7.25
CA GLU A 179 -6.91 -14.30 6.88
C GLU A 179 -8.42 -14.25 6.63
N SER A 180 -9.16 -13.62 7.56
CA SER A 180 -10.60 -13.40 7.42
C SER A 180 -10.92 -12.58 6.15
N ALA A 181 -10.23 -11.46 5.94
CA ALA A 181 -10.43 -10.61 4.76
C ALA A 181 -10.23 -11.39 3.44
N LEU A 182 -9.19 -12.23 3.36
CA LEU A 182 -8.92 -13.03 2.17
C LEU A 182 -9.99 -14.10 1.93
N ILE A 183 -10.47 -14.77 2.99
CA ILE A 183 -11.55 -15.75 2.87
C ILE A 183 -12.80 -15.09 2.31
N PHE A 184 -13.23 -13.95 2.88
CA PHE A 184 -14.40 -13.21 2.39
C PHE A 184 -14.22 -12.73 0.95
N THR A 185 -13.02 -12.25 0.60
CA THR A 185 -12.70 -11.85 -0.78
C THR A 185 -12.84 -13.03 -1.74
N MET A 186 -12.35 -14.22 -1.36
CA MET A 186 -12.44 -15.44 -2.17
C MET A 186 -13.88 -15.91 -2.36
N GLU A 187 -14.72 -15.75 -1.33
CA GLU A 187 -16.14 -16.08 -1.37
C GLU A 187 -16.98 -15.04 -2.14
N GLY A 188 -16.38 -13.92 -2.57
CA GLY A 188 -17.09 -12.82 -3.23
C GLY A 188 -17.93 -11.96 -2.29
N LYS A 189 -17.69 -12.08 -0.98
CA LYS A 189 -18.30 -11.30 0.11
C LYS A 189 -17.49 -10.02 0.34
N PHE A 190 -17.59 -9.11 -0.63
CA PHE A 190 -16.71 -7.94 -0.68
C PHE A 190 -16.99 -6.90 0.41
N GLU A 191 -18.23 -6.81 0.90
CA GLU A 191 -18.58 -5.91 2.00
C GLU A 191 -17.88 -6.36 3.29
N GLU A 192 -17.96 -7.64 3.64
CA GLU A 192 -17.28 -8.20 4.80
C GLU A 192 -15.76 -8.12 4.65
N ALA A 193 -15.23 -8.42 3.46
CA ALA A 193 -13.80 -8.30 3.18
C ALA A 193 -13.29 -6.87 3.39
N ARG A 194 -14.05 -5.86 2.91
CA ARG A 194 -13.73 -4.44 3.11
C ARG A 194 -13.59 -4.12 4.59
N ASP A 195 -14.54 -4.55 5.42
CA ASP A 195 -14.56 -4.22 6.85
C ASP A 195 -13.34 -4.81 7.58
N TRP A 196 -12.93 -6.04 7.24
CA TRP A 196 -11.70 -6.64 7.79
C TRP A 196 -10.42 -5.95 7.30
N PHE A 197 -10.37 -5.48 6.04
CA PHE A 197 -9.24 -4.67 5.56
C PHE A 197 -9.17 -3.31 6.26
N ILE A 198 -10.30 -2.66 6.51
CA ILE A 198 -10.38 -1.39 7.27
C ILE A 198 -9.87 -1.63 8.69
N LYS A 199 -10.34 -2.67 9.37
CA LYS A 199 -9.87 -3.02 10.71
C LYS A 199 -8.35 -3.26 10.75
N SER A 200 -7.83 -4.06 9.81
CA SER A 200 -6.39 -4.33 9.69
C SER A 200 -5.58 -3.05 9.44
N LYS A 201 -6.13 -2.13 8.64
CA LYS A 201 -5.52 -0.82 8.37
C LYS A 201 -5.46 0.02 9.64
N GLU A 202 -6.56 0.14 10.37
CA GLU A 202 -6.64 0.91 11.63
C GLU A 202 -5.67 0.37 12.68
N GLU A 203 -5.62 -0.95 12.86
CA GLU A 203 -4.67 -1.61 13.76
C GLU A 203 -3.21 -1.33 13.36
N SER A 204 -2.90 -1.36 12.05
CA SER A 204 -1.58 -1.05 11.53
C SER A 204 -1.20 0.43 11.72
N GLU A 205 -2.15 1.35 11.51
CA GLU A 205 -1.94 2.79 11.73
C GLU A 205 -1.71 3.11 13.20
N GLU A 206 -2.48 2.50 14.10
CA GLU A 206 -2.31 2.68 15.54
C GLU A 206 -0.93 2.18 15.99
N LEU A 207 -0.53 0.99 15.52
CA LEU A 207 0.78 0.44 15.80
C LEU A 207 1.90 1.35 15.27
N ALA A 208 1.78 1.84 14.03
CA ALA A 208 2.74 2.77 13.44
C ALA A 208 2.87 4.05 14.25
N LYS A 209 1.75 4.66 14.68
CA LYS A 209 1.72 5.86 15.52
C LYS A 209 2.39 5.64 16.88
N LYS A 210 2.11 4.51 17.53
CA LYS A 210 2.76 4.13 18.80
C LYS A 210 4.27 4.10 18.65
N PHE A 211 4.76 3.38 17.66
CA PHE A 211 6.20 3.24 17.46
C PHE A 211 6.86 4.52 16.91
N GLU A 212 6.16 5.32 16.10
CA GLU A 212 6.64 6.62 15.62
C GLU A 212 6.90 7.62 16.75
N SER A 213 6.19 7.50 17.88
CA SER A 213 6.37 8.37 19.04
C SER A 213 7.75 8.22 19.72
N PHE A 214 8.40 7.05 19.61
CA PHE A 214 9.69 6.81 20.24
C PHE A 214 10.83 7.57 19.53
N PRO A 215 11.84 8.06 20.27
CA PRO A 215 12.98 8.77 19.69
C PRO A 215 13.77 7.85 18.75
N TRP A 216 14.34 8.40 17.67
CA TRP A 216 15.10 7.61 16.69
C TRP A 216 16.29 6.85 17.31
N LYS A 217 16.88 7.38 18.38
CA LYS A 217 17.97 6.71 19.11
C LYS A 217 17.52 5.45 19.85
N ALA A 218 16.23 5.31 20.17
CA ALA A 218 15.71 4.06 20.72
C ALA A 218 15.76 2.92 19.69
N TYR A 219 15.54 3.23 18.41
CA TYR A 219 15.69 2.26 17.34
C TYR A 219 17.15 1.83 17.17
N GLU A 220 18.11 2.75 17.32
CA GLU A 220 19.54 2.43 17.22
C GLU A 220 20.00 1.45 18.31
N VAL A 221 19.43 1.51 19.51
CA VAL A 221 19.73 0.55 20.60
C VAL A 221 19.43 -0.89 20.16
N PHE A 222 18.42 -1.07 19.32
CA PHE A 222 18.03 -2.38 18.78
C PHE A 222 18.60 -2.64 17.37
N GLY A 223 19.53 -1.81 16.87
CA GLY A 223 20.10 -1.97 15.53
C GLY A 223 19.12 -1.71 14.39
N LEU A 224 18.04 -0.96 14.65
CA LEU A 224 16.99 -0.65 13.69
C LEU A 224 17.11 0.78 13.17
N LYS A 225 16.64 0.99 11.93
CA LYS A 225 16.47 2.32 11.35
C LYS A 225 15.01 2.74 11.41
N LYS A 226 14.72 3.76 12.23
CA LYS A 226 13.36 4.33 12.38
C LYS A 226 12.69 4.65 11.04
N ARG A 227 13.44 5.21 10.08
CA ARG A 227 12.90 5.56 8.75
C ARG A 227 12.40 4.35 7.97
N GLU A 228 13.13 3.24 8.01
CA GLU A 228 12.78 2.00 7.27
C GLU A 228 11.51 1.36 7.86
N PHE A 229 11.37 1.36 9.19
CA PHE A 229 10.15 0.91 9.87
C PHE A 229 8.94 1.78 9.49
N ILE A 230 9.05 3.10 9.61
CA ILE A 230 7.94 4.02 9.29
C ILE A 230 7.53 3.90 7.82
N GLN A 231 8.49 3.82 6.91
CA GLN A 231 8.20 3.69 5.48
C GLN A 231 7.48 2.36 5.18
N SER A 232 7.93 1.26 5.78
CA SER A 232 7.27 -0.04 5.67
C SER A 232 5.82 0.01 6.18
N SER A 233 5.61 0.56 7.38
CA SER A 233 4.26 0.69 7.96
C SER A 233 3.32 1.54 7.12
N LYS A 234 3.80 2.67 6.57
CA LYS A 234 3.01 3.50 5.65
C LYS A 234 2.62 2.76 4.38
N GLY A 235 3.55 1.98 3.81
CA GLY A 235 3.27 1.14 2.64
C GLY A 235 2.19 0.10 2.90
N ILE A 236 2.23 -0.57 4.06
CA ILE A 236 1.21 -1.54 4.50
C ILE A 236 -0.17 -0.89 4.57
N VAL A 237 -0.28 0.25 5.27
CA VAL A 237 -1.53 1.01 5.42
C VAL A 237 -2.09 1.41 4.05
N GLN A 238 -1.24 1.84 3.13
CA GLN A 238 -1.67 2.23 1.80
C GLN A 238 -2.21 1.04 0.99
N VAL A 239 -1.55 -0.13 1.05
CA VAL A 239 -2.02 -1.36 0.39
C VAL A 239 -3.36 -1.82 0.98
N LEU A 240 -3.51 -1.81 2.30
CA LEU A 240 -4.77 -2.17 2.96
C LEU A 240 -5.90 -1.20 2.60
N SER A 241 -5.59 0.10 2.54
CA SER A 241 -6.55 1.11 2.11
C SER A 241 -6.92 0.97 0.63
N PHE A 242 -6.02 0.47 -0.21
CA PHE A 242 -6.33 0.14 -1.61
C PHE A 242 -7.23 -1.09 -1.69
N ALA A 243 -6.89 -2.18 -0.97
CA ALA A 243 -7.70 -3.41 -0.93
C ALA A 243 -9.13 -3.13 -0.45
N ALA A 244 -9.30 -2.38 0.64
CA ALA A 244 -10.63 -1.99 1.15
C ALA A 244 -11.47 -1.23 0.11
N ARG A 245 -10.88 -0.21 -0.55
CA ARG A 245 -11.58 0.57 -1.58
C ARG A 245 -11.89 -0.26 -2.83
N ALA A 246 -11.01 -1.19 -3.19
CA ALA A 246 -11.25 -2.13 -4.27
C ALA A 246 -12.45 -3.03 -3.95
N CYS A 247 -12.51 -3.59 -2.74
CA CYS A 247 -13.66 -4.37 -2.29
C CYS A 247 -14.96 -3.56 -2.30
N ASP A 248 -14.93 -2.30 -1.85
CA ASP A 248 -16.09 -1.41 -1.86
C ASP A 248 -16.62 -1.16 -3.29
N ALA A 249 -15.72 -0.83 -4.23
CA ALA A 249 -16.08 -0.66 -5.64
C ALA A 249 -16.65 -1.95 -6.25
N LEU A 250 -16.06 -3.11 -5.92
CA LEU A 250 -16.51 -4.42 -6.38
C LEU A 250 -17.87 -4.81 -5.81
N TYR A 251 -18.14 -4.51 -4.55
CA TYR A 251 -19.43 -4.73 -3.92
C TYR A 251 -20.54 -3.91 -4.59
N LEU A 252 -20.28 -2.63 -4.83
CA LEU A 252 -21.24 -1.71 -5.44
C LEU A 252 -21.37 -1.89 -6.95
N GLY A 253 -20.44 -2.60 -7.59
CA GLY A 253 -20.38 -2.69 -9.05
C GLY A 253 -20.05 -1.37 -9.74
N ASP A 254 -19.40 -0.44 -9.03
CA ASP A 254 -19.09 0.90 -9.53
C ASP A 254 -17.84 0.88 -10.43
N VAL A 255 -18.06 0.64 -11.72
CA VAL A 255 -16.99 0.50 -12.72
C VAL A 255 -16.17 1.77 -12.89
N GLU A 256 -16.75 2.96 -12.75
CA GLU A 256 -15.99 4.22 -12.84
C GLU A 256 -15.03 4.34 -11.64
N LYS A 257 -15.49 3.98 -10.43
CA LYS A 257 -14.60 3.91 -9.27
C LYS A 257 -13.49 2.89 -9.46
N MET A 258 -13.77 1.75 -10.08
CA MET A 258 -12.74 0.76 -10.40
C MET A 258 -11.68 1.33 -11.36
N ARG A 259 -12.08 2.13 -12.36
CA ARG A 259 -11.14 2.81 -13.27
C ARG A 259 -10.24 3.79 -12.54
N GLU A 260 -10.82 4.65 -11.69
CA GLU A 260 -10.05 5.58 -10.87
C GLU A 260 -9.01 4.86 -10.01
N LEU A 261 -9.41 3.74 -9.38
CA LEU A 261 -8.52 2.91 -8.57
C LEU A 261 -7.42 2.25 -9.41
N LEU A 262 -7.71 1.82 -10.64
CA LEU A 262 -6.69 1.28 -11.55
C LEU A 262 -5.65 2.32 -11.95
N ASP A 263 -6.05 3.57 -12.14
CA ASP A 263 -5.12 4.68 -12.44
C ASP A 263 -4.30 5.09 -11.21
N GLU A 264 -4.87 5.04 -10.01
CA GLU A 264 -4.10 5.13 -8.77
C GLU A 264 -3.08 3.99 -8.65
N ALA A 265 -3.50 2.75 -8.91
CA ALA A 265 -2.64 1.58 -8.84
C ALA A 265 -1.48 1.64 -9.85
N ARG A 266 -1.70 2.19 -11.05
CA ARG A 266 -0.61 2.44 -12.03
C ARG A 266 0.44 3.39 -11.47
N ARG A 267 0.02 4.49 -10.83
CA ARG A 267 0.95 5.43 -10.17
C ARG A 267 1.72 4.74 -9.05
N MET A 268 1.06 3.91 -8.24
CA MET A 268 1.71 3.11 -7.20
C MET A 268 2.73 2.11 -7.77
N LEU A 269 2.47 1.55 -8.96
CA LEU A 269 3.40 0.66 -9.68
C LEU A 269 4.60 1.40 -10.28
N ASP A 270 4.40 2.60 -10.84
CA ASP A 270 5.47 3.41 -11.44
C ASP A 270 6.42 3.97 -10.37
N GLU A 271 5.91 4.20 -9.16
CA GLU A 271 6.70 4.54 -7.99
C GLU A 271 7.50 3.35 -7.42
N ARG A 272 7.62 2.21 -8.13
CA ARG A 272 8.27 0.94 -7.71
C ARG A 272 9.60 1.06 -6.94
N ASN A 273 10.36 2.14 -7.12
CA ASN A 273 11.61 2.39 -6.39
C ASN A 273 11.42 3.11 -5.02
N LYS A 274 10.27 3.78 -4.81
CA LYS A 274 9.82 4.40 -3.55
C LYS A 274 8.80 3.53 -2.84
N PHE A 275 7.94 2.90 -3.63
CA PHE A 275 7.03 1.82 -3.31
C PHE A 275 7.79 0.49 -3.28
N VAL A 276 8.90 0.44 -2.54
CA VAL A 276 9.32 -0.85 -1.99
C VAL A 276 8.18 -1.20 -1.04
N ILE A 277 7.25 -2.02 -1.51
CA ILE A 277 6.30 -2.74 -0.65
C ILE A 277 7.21 -3.50 0.31
N GLY A 278 7.50 -2.87 1.44
CA GLY A 278 8.76 -3.03 2.17
C GLY A 278 9.00 -4.50 2.45
N ASP A 279 9.91 -5.16 1.74
CA ASP A 279 10.34 -6.56 1.87
C ASP A 279 9.28 -7.65 2.20
N ILE A 280 7.99 -7.35 2.09
CA ILE A 280 6.89 -8.21 2.52
C ILE A 280 6.14 -8.65 1.28
N LYS A 281 6.51 -9.82 0.80
CA LYS A 281 5.90 -10.48 -0.37
C LYS A 281 4.37 -10.54 -0.26
N PHE A 282 3.83 -10.72 0.95
CA PHE A 282 2.39 -10.76 1.20
C PHE A 282 1.64 -9.51 0.67
N PHE A 283 2.02 -8.30 1.11
CA PHE A 283 1.31 -7.08 0.70
C PHE A 283 1.48 -6.78 -0.79
N LYS A 284 2.58 -7.23 -1.39
CA LYS A 284 2.77 -7.15 -2.83
C LYS A 284 1.74 -8.00 -3.56
N TYR A 285 1.57 -9.25 -3.13
CA TYR A 285 0.57 -10.13 -3.72
C TYR A 285 -0.85 -9.64 -3.44
N LEU A 286 -1.11 -9.05 -2.27
CA LEU A 286 -2.41 -8.46 -1.93
C LEU A 286 -2.78 -7.31 -2.87
N PHE A 287 -1.83 -6.40 -3.11
CA PHE A 287 -1.99 -5.32 -4.07
C PHE A 287 -2.22 -5.86 -5.49
N GLU A 288 -1.34 -6.75 -5.96
CA GLU A 288 -1.43 -7.34 -7.30
C GLU A 288 -2.77 -8.06 -7.50
N PHE A 289 -3.23 -8.82 -6.50
CA PHE A 289 -4.50 -9.53 -6.56
C PHE A 289 -5.69 -8.56 -6.80
N HIS A 290 -5.82 -7.52 -5.99
CA HIS A 290 -6.90 -6.54 -6.14
C HIS A 290 -6.78 -5.75 -7.44
N TYR A 291 -5.57 -5.38 -7.85
CA TYR A 291 -5.30 -4.72 -9.13
C TYR A 291 -5.78 -5.57 -10.31
N PHE A 292 -5.39 -6.86 -10.37
CA PHE A 292 -5.78 -7.74 -11.46
C PHE A 292 -7.26 -8.09 -11.42
N LEU A 293 -7.86 -8.19 -10.23
CA LEU A 293 -9.29 -8.41 -10.08
C LEU A 293 -10.10 -7.23 -10.63
N LEU A 294 -9.77 -5.99 -10.22
CA LEU A 294 -10.40 -4.78 -10.76
C LEU A 294 -10.23 -4.68 -12.27
N LYS A 295 -9.01 -4.91 -12.75
CA LYS A 295 -8.69 -4.86 -14.18
C LYS A 295 -9.53 -5.85 -14.98
N ALA A 296 -9.65 -7.10 -14.51
CA ALA A 296 -10.44 -8.11 -15.19
C ALA A 296 -11.92 -7.74 -15.28
N VAL A 297 -12.47 -7.11 -14.23
CA VAL A 297 -13.86 -6.65 -14.20
C VAL A 297 -14.08 -5.49 -15.17
N VAL A 298 -13.21 -4.47 -15.14
CA VAL A 298 -13.30 -3.32 -16.05
C VAL A 298 -13.14 -3.75 -17.51
N GLU A 299 -12.16 -4.60 -17.82
CA GLU A 299 -11.96 -5.11 -19.19
C GLU A 299 -13.17 -5.92 -19.68
N ALA A 300 -13.78 -6.75 -18.81
CA ALA A 300 -15.00 -7.48 -19.15
C ALA A 300 -16.19 -6.54 -19.38
N TYR A 301 -16.34 -5.50 -18.54
CA TYR A 301 -17.39 -4.50 -18.68
C TYR A 301 -17.28 -3.77 -20.02
N GLU A 302 -16.09 -3.28 -20.34
CA GLU A 302 -15.83 -2.52 -21.57
C GLU A 302 -16.02 -3.39 -22.81
N ALA A 303 -15.63 -4.66 -22.73
CA ALA A 303 -15.85 -5.61 -23.80
C ALA A 303 -17.35 -5.93 -24.01
N GLU A 304 -18.16 -5.98 -22.94
CA GLU A 304 -19.62 -6.15 -23.02
C GLU A 304 -20.29 -4.90 -23.59
N MET A 305 -20.00 -3.72 -23.03
CA MET A 305 -20.55 -2.45 -23.52
C MET A 305 -20.15 -2.17 -24.98
N GLY A 306 -18.90 -2.42 -25.35
CA GLY A 306 -18.44 -2.27 -26.74
C GLY A 306 -19.03 -3.31 -27.70
N ALA A 307 -19.38 -4.51 -27.21
CA ALA A 307 -20.14 -5.48 -28.01
C ALA A 307 -21.59 -5.03 -28.20
N VAL A 308 -22.23 -4.51 -27.15
CA VAL A 308 -23.59 -3.96 -27.20
C VAL A 308 -23.65 -2.77 -28.17
N ALA A 309 -22.72 -1.82 -28.09
CA ALA A 309 -22.65 -0.67 -28.98
C ALA A 309 -22.55 -1.09 -30.46
N ARG A 310 -21.57 -1.94 -30.80
CA ARG A 310 -21.40 -2.47 -32.17
C ARG A 310 -22.64 -3.20 -32.68
N ALA A 311 -23.22 -4.08 -31.86
CA ALA A 311 -24.43 -4.81 -32.24
C ALA A 311 -25.63 -3.87 -32.41
N THR A 312 -25.67 -2.73 -31.72
CA THR A 312 -26.71 -1.70 -31.88
C THR A 312 -26.57 -1.00 -33.22
N GLU A 313 -25.36 -0.58 -33.57
CA GLU A 313 -25.06 0.07 -34.86
C GLU A 313 -25.36 -0.87 -36.04
N GLU A 314 -24.86 -2.10 -36.00
CA GLU A 314 -25.14 -3.11 -37.04
C GLU A 314 -26.64 -3.40 -37.18
N GLN A 315 -27.37 -3.48 -36.05
CA GLN A 315 -28.83 -3.66 -36.08
C GLN A 315 -29.53 -2.44 -36.68
N ALA A 316 -29.13 -1.23 -36.32
CA ALA A 316 -29.71 -0.01 -36.88
C ALA A 316 -29.51 0.07 -38.41
N GLU A 317 -28.33 -0.28 -38.90
CA GLU A 317 -28.05 -0.35 -40.35
C GLU A 317 -28.92 -1.39 -41.06
N ARG A 318 -29.05 -2.60 -40.48
CA ARG A 318 -29.90 -3.66 -41.04
C ARG A 318 -31.38 -3.29 -41.02
N PHE A 319 -31.86 -2.66 -39.96
CA PHE A 319 -33.23 -2.18 -39.87
C PHE A 319 -33.53 -1.06 -40.86
N ALA A 320 -32.57 -0.17 -41.13
CA ALA A 320 -32.69 0.84 -42.18
C ALA A 320 -32.75 0.23 -43.59
N ALA A 321 -32.09 -0.90 -43.81
CA ALA A 321 -32.09 -1.61 -45.10
C ALA A 321 -33.27 -2.58 -45.30
N ALA A 322 -33.93 -3.00 -44.22
CA ALA A 322 -35.00 -4.00 -44.27
C ALA A 322 -36.33 -3.42 -44.77
N LYS A 323 -36.97 -4.11 -45.72
CA LYS A 323 -38.35 -3.81 -46.12
C LYS A 323 -39.33 -4.28 -45.02
N PRO A 324 -40.42 -3.55 -44.75
CA PRO A 324 -41.44 -4.01 -43.81
C PRO A 324 -42.04 -5.34 -44.30
N VAL A 325 -42.08 -6.33 -43.42
CA VAL A 325 -42.71 -7.64 -43.67
C VAL A 325 -44.03 -7.67 -42.92
N GLU A 326 -45.13 -8.03 -43.59
CA GLU A 326 -46.44 -8.15 -42.95
C GLU A 326 -46.46 -9.33 -41.96
N VAL A 327 -46.99 -9.09 -40.76
CA VAL A 327 -47.20 -10.15 -39.74
C VAL A 327 -48.49 -10.89 -40.10
N PRO A 328 -48.46 -12.22 -40.32
CA PRO A 328 -49.68 -12.99 -40.56
C PRO A 328 -50.62 -12.91 -39.34
N GLU A 329 -51.91 -12.65 -39.56
CA GLU A 329 -52.92 -12.64 -38.48
C GLU A 329 -53.07 -14.01 -37.81
N THR A 330 -52.83 -15.09 -38.56
CA THR A 330 -52.92 -16.47 -38.08
C THR A 330 -51.63 -17.24 -38.37
N VAL A 331 -51.14 -17.97 -37.37
CA VAL A 331 -49.98 -18.86 -37.48
C VAL A 331 -50.45 -20.26 -37.08
N GLU A 332 -50.25 -21.25 -37.95
CA GLU A 332 -50.63 -22.63 -37.65
C GLU A 332 -49.82 -23.19 -36.47
N ARG A 333 -50.51 -23.80 -35.49
CA ARG A 333 -49.87 -24.37 -34.30
C ARG A 333 -49.33 -25.76 -34.58
N VAL A 334 -48.16 -26.05 -34.03
CA VAL A 334 -47.49 -27.35 -34.13
C VAL A 334 -47.54 -28.04 -32.77
N THR A 335 -48.22 -29.18 -32.69
CA THR A 335 -48.23 -30.05 -31.52
C THR A 335 -46.99 -30.95 -31.54
N VAL A 336 -46.06 -30.72 -30.60
CA VAL A 336 -44.85 -31.54 -30.44
C VAL A 336 -45.10 -32.64 -29.43
N SER A 337 -44.88 -33.90 -29.83
CA SER A 337 -44.98 -35.06 -28.94
C SER A 337 -43.85 -35.06 -27.90
N ALA A 338 -44.13 -35.58 -26.70
CA ALA A 338 -43.11 -35.76 -25.67
C ALA A 338 -41.93 -36.65 -26.15
N GLU A 339 -42.22 -37.61 -27.03
CA GLU A 339 -41.28 -38.62 -27.56
C GLU A 339 -40.41 -38.10 -28.73
N GLU A 340 -40.80 -36.99 -29.36
CA GLU A 340 -40.07 -36.44 -30.51
C GLU A 340 -38.69 -35.90 -30.10
N PRO A 341 -37.60 -36.14 -30.83
CA PRO A 341 -36.27 -35.64 -30.46
C PRO A 341 -36.19 -34.11 -30.48
N GLU A 342 -35.32 -33.54 -29.64
CA GLU A 342 -35.08 -32.09 -29.62
C GLU A 342 -34.36 -31.68 -30.92
N LYS A 343 -34.99 -30.78 -31.70
CA LYS A 343 -34.48 -30.30 -32.98
C LYS A 343 -34.27 -28.79 -32.92
N GLU A 344 -33.09 -28.32 -33.32
CA GLU A 344 -32.80 -26.90 -33.46
C GLU A 344 -33.60 -26.31 -34.63
N LEU A 345 -34.34 -25.23 -34.35
CA LEU A 345 -35.17 -24.52 -35.30
C LEU A 345 -34.59 -23.16 -35.67
N TYR A 346 -33.91 -22.52 -34.72
CA TYR A 346 -33.28 -21.22 -34.91
C TYR A 346 -32.01 -21.10 -34.08
N ARG A 347 -31.02 -20.41 -34.64
CA ARG A 347 -29.82 -19.94 -33.93
C ARG A 347 -29.41 -18.58 -34.47
N GLY A 348 -29.17 -17.64 -33.58
CA GLY A 348 -28.68 -16.31 -33.98
C GLY A 348 -28.11 -15.52 -32.81
N GLU A 349 -27.29 -14.52 -33.14
CA GLU A 349 -26.83 -13.53 -32.17
C GLU A 349 -27.95 -12.51 -31.91
N VAL A 350 -28.21 -12.21 -30.65
CA VAL A 350 -29.27 -11.29 -30.22
C VAL A 350 -28.76 -10.33 -29.16
N ARG A 351 -29.35 -9.13 -29.15
CA ARG A 351 -29.28 -8.19 -28.02
C ARG A 351 -30.46 -8.46 -27.09
N PHE A 352 -30.27 -8.50 -25.76
CA PHE A 352 -31.38 -8.80 -24.86
C PHE A 352 -31.29 -8.14 -23.47
N LYS A 353 -32.44 -8.02 -22.80
CA LYS A 353 -32.61 -7.65 -21.38
C LYS A 353 -33.38 -8.75 -20.65
N MET A 354 -33.12 -8.91 -19.35
CA MET A 354 -33.79 -9.88 -18.49
C MET A 354 -34.12 -9.30 -17.12
N GLY A 355 -35.36 -9.52 -16.66
CA GLY A 355 -35.85 -9.09 -15.36
C GLY A 355 -35.96 -7.57 -15.24
N ALA A 356 -35.81 -7.06 -14.01
CA ALA A 356 -35.75 -5.63 -13.73
C ALA A 356 -34.36 -5.02 -14.02
N MET A 357 -33.39 -5.83 -14.44
CA MET A 357 -32.07 -5.32 -14.81
C MET A 357 -32.18 -4.55 -16.12
N SER A 358 -31.85 -3.26 -16.08
CA SER A 358 -31.90 -2.33 -17.21
C SER A 358 -30.81 -2.57 -18.26
N GLN A 359 -29.84 -3.43 -17.96
CA GLN A 359 -28.62 -3.59 -18.74
C GLN A 359 -28.83 -4.49 -19.96
N GLU A 360 -28.54 -3.95 -21.14
CA GLU A 360 -28.54 -4.69 -22.41
C GLU A 360 -27.31 -5.56 -22.53
N ARG A 361 -27.48 -6.73 -23.15
CA ARG A 361 -26.41 -7.70 -23.36
C ARG A 361 -26.43 -8.23 -24.78
N VAL A 362 -25.30 -8.79 -25.21
CA VAL A 362 -25.20 -9.56 -26.46
C VAL A 362 -25.01 -11.03 -26.13
N GLY A 363 -25.69 -11.89 -26.88
CA GLY A 363 -25.61 -13.33 -26.68
C GLY A 363 -26.13 -14.14 -27.85
N THR A 364 -26.13 -15.46 -27.72
CA THR A 364 -26.72 -16.37 -28.69
C THR A 364 -28.08 -16.85 -28.18
N LEU A 365 -29.10 -16.71 -29.04
CA LEU A 365 -30.40 -17.33 -28.90
C LEU A 365 -30.42 -18.61 -29.73
N VAL A 366 -30.82 -19.72 -29.10
CA VAL A 366 -31.12 -20.98 -29.77
C VAL A 366 -32.55 -21.36 -29.43
N ILE A 367 -33.38 -21.62 -30.44
CA ILE A 367 -34.73 -22.13 -30.24
C ILE A 367 -34.80 -23.52 -30.82
N THR A 368 -35.32 -24.46 -30.03
CA THR A 368 -35.63 -25.82 -30.44
C THR A 368 -37.13 -26.04 -30.44
N ASN A 369 -37.59 -27.16 -30.96
CA ASN A 369 -39.01 -27.56 -30.89
C ASN A 369 -39.54 -27.74 -29.44
N LYS A 370 -38.69 -27.68 -28.41
CA LYS A 370 -39.10 -27.83 -27.00
C LYS A 370 -38.68 -26.67 -26.11
N ARG A 371 -37.58 -25.98 -26.42
CA ARG A 371 -36.89 -25.06 -25.50
C ARG A 371 -36.31 -23.85 -26.21
N LEU A 372 -36.24 -22.74 -25.49
CA LEU A 372 -35.46 -21.55 -25.82
C LEU A 372 -34.24 -21.50 -24.91
N LYS A 373 -33.05 -21.44 -25.50
CA LYS A 373 -31.77 -21.32 -24.79
C LYS A 373 -31.17 -19.96 -25.10
N LEU A 374 -30.97 -19.14 -24.08
CA LEU A 374 -30.35 -17.82 -24.20
C LEU A 374 -29.03 -17.82 -23.46
N THR A 375 -27.96 -17.50 -24.19
CA THR A 375 -26.59 -17.55 -23.65
C THR A 375 -25.87 -16.23 -23.86
N GLY A 376 -25.30 -15.65 -22.80
CA GLY A 376 -24.47 -14.44 -22.92
C GLY A 376 -23.15 -14.72 -23.62
N LYS A 377 -22.62 -13.73 -24.35
CA LYS A 377 -21.35 -13.85 -25.12
C LYS A 377 -20.13 -14.07 -24.21
N TYR A 378 -20.17 -13.53 -22.99
CA TYR A 378 -19.13 -13.70 -21.99
C TYR A 378 -19.49 -14.84 -21.03
N ARG A 379 -19.00 -16.04 -21.35
CA ARG A 379 -19.04 -17.20 -20.46
C ARG A 379 -17.68 -17.37 -19.79
N LEU A 380 -17.64 -17.26 -18.48
CA LEU A 380 -16.46 -17.34 -17.65
C LEU A 380 -16.14 -18.81 -17.32
N ARG A 381 -15.64 -19.56 -18.30
CA ARG A 381 -15.11 -20.90 -18.04
C ARG A 381 -13.79 -20.79 -17.26
N GLY A 382 -13.74 -21.41 -16.07
CA GLY A 382 -12.51 -21.49 -15.26
C GLY A 382 -12.17 -20.24 -14.46
N SER A 383 -13.10 -19.32 -14.21
CA SER A 383 -12.85 -18.15 -13.36
C SER A 383 -13.03 -18.44 -11.86
N THR A 384 -12.30 -17.69 -11.03
CA THR A 384 -12.37 -17.76 -9.55
C THR A 384 -13.73 -17.31 -9.03
N LEU A 385 -14.14 -17.80 -7.85
CA LEU A 385 -15.39 -17.39 -7.20
C LEU A 385 -15.47 -15.87 -7.00
N ALA A 386 -14.37 -15.26 -6.53
CA ALA A 386 -14.22 -13.81 -6.40
C ALA A 386 -14.49 -13.08 -7.73
N LEU A 387 -13.86 -13.51 -8.83
CA LEU A 387 -14.06 -12.88 -10.13
C LEU A 387 -15.51 -13.03 -10.62
N LYS A 388 -16.14 -14.18 -10.40
CA LYS A 388 -17.56 -14.38 -10.74
C LYS A 388 -18.48 -13.48 -9.94
N ALA A 389 -18.23 -13.33 -8.64
CA ALA A 389 -19.02 -12.45 -7.77
C ALA A 389 -18.84 -10.98 -8.16
N ALA A 390 -17.60 -10.55 -8.42
CA ALA A 390 -17.27 -9.19 -8.81
C ALA A 390 -17.92 -8.80 -10.14
N LEU A 391 -17.83 -9.69 -11.13
CA LEU A 391 -18.50 -9.49 -12.42
C LEU A 391 -20.02 -9.38 -12.21
N ARG A 392 -20.62 -10.29 -11.42
CA ARG A 392 -22.06 -10.26 -11.15
C ARG A 392 -22.50 -8.94 -10.50
N ALA A 393 -21.73 -8.43 -9.54
CA ALA A 393 -21.99 -7.16 -8.88
C ALA A 393 -21.90 -5.97 -9.86
N ALA A 394 -20.94 -5.99 -10.79
CA ALA A 394 -20.84 -5.04 -11.91
C ALA A 394 -21.92 -5.24 -13.00
N GLY A 395 -22.90 -6.12 -12.78
CA GLY A 395 -23.93 -6.45 -13.75
C GLY A 395 -23.46 -7.32 -14.91
N ILE A 396 -22.22 -7.82 -14.89
CA ILE A 396 -21.64 -8.70 -15.89
C ILE A 396 -21.83 -10.14 -15.42
N GLY A 397 -22.60 -10.92 -16.16
CA GLY A 397 -23.01 -12.25 -15.67
C GLY A 397 -23.02 -13.28 -16.78
N GLU A 398 -22.64 -14.50 -16.43
CA GLU A 398 -22.97 -15.65 -17.25
C GLU A 398 -24.50 -15.77 -17.30
N VAL A 399 -25.07 -15.48 -18.46
CA VAL A 399 -26.47 -15.80 -18.73
C VAL A 399 -26.49 -17.17 -19.40
N TYR A 400 -27.18 -18.11 -18.77
CA TYR A 400 -27.60 -19.37 -19.38
C TYR A 400 -29.04 -19.61 -18.92
N GLU A 401 -29.99 -19.17 -19.74
CA GLU A 401 -31.40 -19.43 -19.51
C GLU A 401 -31.82 -20.58 -20.43
N ASP A 402 -32.40 -21.62 -19.83
CA ASP A 402 -32.94 -22.77 -20.54
C ASP A 402 -34.43 -22.88 -20.21
N ILE A 403 -35.24 -22.39 -21.13
CA ILE A 403 -36.65 -22.08 -20.96
C ILE A 403 -37.47 -23.08 -21.78
N PRO A 404 -38.27 -23.98 -21.17
CA PRO A 404 -39.27 -24.74 -21.88
C PRO A 404 -40.27 -23.81 -22.56
N LEU A 405 -40.59 -24.04 -23.84
CA LEU A 405 -41.50 -23.16 -24.60
C LEU A 405 -42.89 -23.09 -23.96
N LYS A 406 -43.35 -24.21 -23.37
CA LYS A 406 -44.62 -24.27 -22.62
C LYS A 406 -44.69 -23.33 -21.40
N ASP A 407 -43.55 -22.87 -20.89
CA ASP A 407 -43.48 -21.98 -19.71
C ASP A 407 -43.62 -20.50 -20.11
N ILE A 408 -43.66 -20.18 -21.40
CA ILE A 408 -43.85 -18.81 -21.91
C ILE A 408 -45.35 -18.47 -21.81
N GLY A 409 -45.71 -17.76 -20.73
CA GLY A 409 -47.10 -17.40 -20.45
C GLY A 409 -47.60 -16.17 -21.20
N TRP A 410 -46.70 -15.36 -21.75
CA TRP A 410 -47.03 -14.13 -22.50
C TRP A 410 -45.91 -13.82 -23.49
N LEU A 411 -46.29 -13.38 -24.70
CA LEU A 411 -45.40 -13.11 -25.82
C LEU A 411 -45.96 -11.95 -26.66
N GLU A 412 -45.19 -10.88 -26.84
CA GLU A 412 -45.56 -9.71 -27.63
C GLU A 412 -44.45 -9.30 -28.61
N LEU A 413 -44.86 -8.85 -29.80
CA LEU A 413 -44.00 -8.21 -30.77
C LEU A 413 -44.25 -6.69 -30.72
N LYS A 414 -43.22 -5.90 -30.46
CA LYS A 414 -43.31 -4.45 -30.32
C LYS A 414 -42.46 -3.74 -31.35
N LYS A 415 -42.89 -2.56 -31.77
CA LYS A 415 -42.17 -1.73 -32.74
C LYS A 415 -41.13 -0.86 -32.03
N ALA A 416 -39.89 -0.88 -32.49
CA ALA A 416 -38.82 -0.05 -31.94
C ALA A 416 -38.89 1.39 -32.48
N LEU A 417 -38.41 2.36 -31.69
CA LEU A 417 -38.36 3.79 -32.07
C LEU A 417 -37.51 4.06 -33.32
N LEU A 418 -36.44 3.27 -33.54
CA LEU A 418 -35.49 3.42 -34.65
C LEU A 418 -35.89 2.62 -35.91
N GLY A 419 -37.12 2.09 -35.97
CA GLY A 419 -37.53 1.14 -36.99
C GLY A 419 -37.26 -0.32 -36.57
N GLY A 420 -37.98 -1.27 -37.18
CA GLY A 420 -37.91 -2.69 -36.82
C GLY A 420 -38.81 -3.11 -35.64
N TYR A 421 -38.69 -4.37 -35.26
CA TYR A 421 -39.43 -4.98 -34.15
C TYR A 421 -38.49 -5.55 -33.10
N TYR A 422 -38.98 -5.64 -31.87
CA TYR A 422 -38.36 -6.37 -30.77
C TYR A 422 -39.40 -7.23 -30.08
N LEU A 423 -38.95 -8.30 -29.44
CA LEU A 423 -39.81 -9.28 -28.79
C LEU A 423 -39.78 -9.07 -27.29
N GLU A 424 -40.94 -9.12 -26.64
CA GLU A 424 -41.04 -9.21 -25.18
C GLU A 424 -41.78 -10.49 -24.80
N PHE A 425 -41.30 -11.19 -23.76
CA PHE A 425 -42.00 -12.35 -23.21
C PHE A 425 -41.78 -12.49 -21.71
N ASN A 426 -42.66 -13.25 -21.04
CA ASN A 426 -42.60 -13.48 -19.61
C ASN A 426 -42.53 -14.98 -19.33
N VAL A 427 -41.56 -15.37 -18.50
CA VAL A 427 -41.37 -16.74 -18.03
C VAL A 427 -41.11 -16.68 -16.53
N ARG A 428 -41.91 -17.42 -15.75
CA ARG A 428 -41.74 -17.57 -14.29
C ARG A 428 -41.62 -16.22 -13.55
N GLY A 429 -42.40 -15.22 -13.97
CA GLY A 429 -42.41 -13.89 -13.36
C GLY A 429 -41.25 -12.97 -13.79
N LYS A 430 -40.39 -13.40 -14.73
CA LYS A 430 -39.32 -12.57 -15.30
C LYS A 430 -39.68 -12.12 -16.71
N LYS A 431 -39.61 -10.82 -16.96
CA LYS A 431 -39.72 -10.23 -18.30
C LYS A 431 -38.40 -10.36 -19.07
N TYR A 432 -38.47 -10.75 -20.32
CA TYR A 432 -37.37 -10.80 -21.27
C TYR A 432 -37.67 -9.87 -22.42
N THR A 433 -36.64 -9.19 -22.92
CA THR A 433 -36.73 -8.33 -24.12
C THR A 433 -35.62 -8.74 -25.07
N ILE A 434 -35.94 -9.07 -26.32
CA ILE A 434 -34.98 -9.49 -27.35
C ILE A 434 -35.04 -8.51 -28.52
N TYR A 435 -33.89 -7.94 -28.84
CA TYR A 435 -33.64 -7.06 -29.98
C TYR A 435 -32.84 -7.82 -31.04
N THR A 436 -33.45 -8.00 -32.21
CA THR A 436 -32.88 -8.74 -33.34
C THR A 436 -33.62 -8.38 -34.62
N ASP A 437 -32.89 -8.36 -35.74
CA ASP A 437 -33.42 -8.25 -37.09
C ASP A 437 -34.42 -9.37 -37.44
N ALA A 438 -34.28 -10.53 -36.82
CA ALA A 438 -35.18 -11.68 -36.97
C ALA A 438 -36.39 -11.67 -35.99
N ALA A 439 -36.69 -10.56 -35.31
CA ALA A 439 -37.66 -10.54 -34.20
C ALA A 439 -39.04 -11.08 -34.59
N GLN A 440 -39.52 -10.74 -35.79
CA GLN A 440 -40.80 -11.21 -36.32
C GLN A 440 -40.78 -12.70 -36.69
N HIS A 441 -39.67 -13.19 -37.27
CA HIS A 441 -39.50 -14.62 -37.54
C HIS A 441 -39.49 -15.43 -36.23
N ILE A 442 -38.74 -14.95 -35.23
CA ILE A 442 -38.69 -15.55 -33.90
C ILE A 442 -40.07 -15.50 -33.23
N TYR A 443 -40.82 -14.40 -33.32
CA TYR A 443 -42.18 -14.30 -32.78
C TYR A 443 -43.12 -15.36 -33.38
N ASN A 444 -43.13 -15.48 -34.70
CA ASN A 444 -43.96 -16.46 -35.39
C ASN A 444 -43.56 -17.88 -34.99
N LEU A 445 -42.26 -18.16 -34.94
CA LEU A 445 -41.72 -19.45 -34.52
C LEU A 445 -42.12 -19.78 -33.08
N LEU A 446 -42.07 -18.82 -32.16
CA LEU A 446 -42.53 -19.04 -30.80
C LEU A 446 -44.03 -19.29 -30.75
N ARG A 447 -44.87 -18.52 -31.46
CA ARG A 447 -46.33 -18.77 -31.53
C ARG A 447 -46.72 -20.16 -32.06
N GLN A 448 -45.90 -20.75 -32.93
CA GLN A 448 -46.15 -22.11 -33.43
C GLN A 448 -46.04 -23.17 -32.34
N TYR A 449 -45.12 -22.97 -31.39
CA TYR A 449 -44.69 -23.99 -30.42
C TYR A 449 -45.04 -23.63 -28.97
N THR A 450 -45.57 -22.44 -28.70
CA THR A 450 -46.10 -22.04 -27.37
C THR A 450 -47.63 -22.19 -27.33
N ASN A 451 -48.18 -22.30 -26.11
CA ASN A 451 -49.64 -22.38 -25.91
C ASN A 451 -50.36 -21.03 -26.05
N THR A 452 -49.60 -19.94 -26.27
CA THR A 452 -50.02 -18.54 -26.24
C THR A 452 -50.59 -18.01 -27.55
#